data_AF-A0A9P0JA76-F1
#
_entry.id   AF-A0A9P0JA76-F1
#
_cell.length_a   1.000
_cell.length_b   1.000
_cell.length_c   1.000
_cell.angle_alpha   90.00
_cell.angle_beta   90.00
_cell.angle_gamma   90.00
#
_symmetry.space_group_name_H-M   'P 1'
#
loop_
_entity.id
_entity.type
_entity.pdbx_description
1 polymer ?
#
loop_
_entity_poly.entity_id
_entity_poly.type
_entity_poly.pdbx_seq_one_letter_code
_entity_poly.pdbx_strand_id
1 'polypeptide(L)'
;MIDLLISKANSLGKCLLLTIFQLDFELTMFNTIKNKYPDAQIRGCFFHYTQAAYKKVVDVGLRSDYVSSEGDPLIKTLVRRISALPLAPIEQLDDL
;
A
#
# COMPACT_ATOMS: atom_id res chain seq x y z
N MET A 1 -17.65 6.87 9.20
CA MET A 1 -16.92 5.60 9.47
C MET A 1 -15.64 5.85 10.24
N ILE A 2 -14.70 6.67 9.74
CA ILE A 2 -13.45 7.00 10.46
C ILE A 2 -13.75 7.68 11.81
N ASP A 3 -14.69 8.63 11.84
CA ASP A 3 -15.09 9.30 13.08
C ASP A 3 -15.59 8.31 14.16
N LEU A 4 -16.30 7.23 13.77
CA LEU A 4 -16.71 6.16 14.67
C LEU A 4 -15.52 5.37 15.24
N LEU A 5 -14.50 5.11 14.42
CA LEU A 5 -13.28 4.44 14.87
C LEU A 5 -12.52 5.30 15.88
N ILE A 6 -12.41 6.60 15.61
CA ILE A 6 -11.80 7.58 16.53
C ILE A 6 -12.59 7.62 17.85
N SER A 7 -13.91 7.75 17.80
CA SER A 7 -14.76 7.74 19.01
C SER A 7 -14.59 6.44 19.80
N LYS A 8 -14.52 5.29 19.12
CA LYS A 8 -14.32 4.01 19.79
C LYS A 8 -12.94 3.91 20.44
N ALA A 9 -11.88 4.33 19.76
CA ALA A 9 -10.54 4.36 20.34
C ALA A 9 -10.48 5.26 21.59
N ASN A 10 -11.06 6.46 21.50
CA ASN A 10 -11.13 7.38 22.62
C ASN A 10 -11.88 6.77 23.82
N SER A 11 -12.98 6.05 23.57
CA SER A 11 -13.71 5.33 24.64
C SER A 11 -12.89 4.24 25.34
N LEU A 12 -11.84 3.74 24.68
CA LEU A 12 -10.90 2.76 25.21
C LEU A 12 -9.64 3.41 25.83
N GLY A 13 -9.61 4.74 25.96
CA GLY A 13 -8.42 5.48 26.40
C GLY A 13 -7.26 5.42 25.41
N LYS A 14 -7.54 5.15 24.12
CA LYS A 14 -6.55 5.12 23.04
C LYS A 14 -6.73 6.32 22.13
N CYS A 15 -5.63 6.85 21.60
CA CYS A 15 -5.64 7.89 20.58
C CYS A 15 -5.25 7.26 19.24
N LEU A 16 -6.11 7.39 18.23
CA LEU A 16 -5.79 7.00 16.86
C LEU A 16 -5.24 8.21 16.10
N LEU A 17 -3.96 8.13 15.73
CA LEU A 17 -3.33 9.09 14.85
C LEU A 17 -3.38 8.55 13.41
N LEU A 18 -4.11 9.23 12.54
CA LEU A 18 -4.26 8.84 11.14
C LEU A 18 -3.23 9.59 10.30
N THR A 19 -2.06 8.98 10.10
CA THR A 19 -0.94 9.62 9.39
C THR A 19 -0.88 9.27 7.91
N ILE A 20 -1.44 8.13 7.50
CA ILE A 20 -1.40 7.64 6.12
C ILE A 20 -2.78 7.10 5.73
N PHE A 21 -3.28 7.55 4.59
CA PHE A 21 -4.46 7.00 3.94
C PHE A 21 -4.07 6.34 2.61
N GLN A 22 -4.59 5.13 2.39
CA GLN A 22 -4.39 4.40 1.15
C GLN A 22 -5.75 4.10 0.55
N LEU A 23 -6.00 4.62 -0.64
CA LEU A 23 -7.33 4.62 -1.25
C LEU A 23 -7.24 4.57 -2.77
N ASP A 24 -8.36 4.22 -3.38
CA ASP A 24 -8.57 4.44 -4.80
C ASP A 24 -8.53 5.93 -5.13
N PHE A 25 -8.14 6.26 -6.36
CA PHE A 25 -7.88 7.63 -6.83
C PHE A 25 -9.15 8.48 -7.02
N GLU A 26 -10.19 8.24 -6.22
CA GLU A 26 -11.42 9.02 -6.25
C GLU A 26 -11.19 10.43 -5.71
N LEU A 27 -11.44 11.43 -6.56
CA LEU A 27 -11.20 12.84 -6.25
C LEU A 27 -11.94 13.31 -4.98
N THR A 28 -13.18 12.87 -4.80
CA THR A 28 -14.01 13.23 -3.64
C THR A 28 -13.39 12.74 -2.34
N MET A 29 -12.90 11.50 -2.33
CA MET A 29 -12.23 10.89 -1.19
C MET A 29 -10.91 11.60 -0.88
N PHE A 30 -10.11 11.90 -1.91
CA PHE A 30 -8.87 12.67 -1.78
C PHE A 30 -9.11 14.04 -1.13
N ASN A 31 -10.08 14.80 -1.65
CA ASN A 31 -10.41 16.12 -1.14
C ASN A 31 -10.93 16.07 0.30
N THR A 32 -11.76 15.07 0.61
CA THR A 32 -12.30 14.89 1.97
C THR A 32 -11.19 14.62 2.98
N ILE A 33 -10.23 13.74 2.64
CA ILE A 33 -9.09 13.43 3.49
C ILE A 33 -8.22 14.68 3.68
N LYS A 34 -7.86 15.38 2.60
CA LYS A 34 -7.04 16.60 2.69
C LYS A 34 -7.69 17.68 3.57
N ASN A 35 -9.01 17.83 3.50
CA ASN A 35 -9.72 18.81 4.31
C ASN A 35 -9.78 18.42 5.80
N LYS A 36 -9.96 17.13 6.12
CA LYS A 36 -10.08 16.64 7.51
C LYS A 36 -8.75 16.34 8.19
N TYR A 37 -7.75 15.91 7.41
CA TYR A 37 -6.45 15.42 7.88
C TYR A 37 -5.33 16.04 7.01
N PRO A 38 -5.08 17.35 7.12
CA PRO A 38 -4.16 18.07 6.23
C PRO A 38 -2.73 17.55 6.30
N ASP A 39 -2.31 17.03 7.46
CA ASP A 39 -0.96 16.48 7.68
C ASP A 39 -0.82 15.00 7.26
N ALA A 40 -1.93 14.35 6.91
CA ALA A 40 -1.89 12.95 6.53
C ALA A 40 -1.40 12.77 5.09
N GLN A 41 -0.53 11.78 4.89
CA GLN A 41 -0.09 11.39 3.55
C GLN A 41 -1.19 10.60 2.86
N ILE A 42 -1.46 10.94 1.59
CA ILE A 42 -2.35 10.16 0.74
C ILE A 42 -1.51 9.34 -0.23
N ARG A 43 -1.66 8.02 -0.17
CA ARG A 43 -1.04 7.05 -1.07
C ARG A 43 -2.07 6.50 -2.04
N GLY A 44 -1.61 6.18 -3.25
CA GLY A 44 -2.43 5.51 -4.26
C GLY A 44 -2.84 4.09 -3.83
N CYS A 45 -3.78 3.50 -4.55
CA CYS A 45 -4.31 2.19 -4.18
C CYS A 45 -3.28 1.07 -4.30
N PHE A 46 -3.04 0.37 -3.20
CA PHE A 46 -2.12 -0.77 -3.14
C PHE A 46 -2.58 -1.97 -3.97
N PHE A 47 -3.89 -2.20 -4.07
CA PHE A 47 -4.43 -3.24 -4.95
C PHE A 47 -4.07 -2.96 -6.41
N HIS A 48 -4.29 -1.73 -6.89
CA HIS A 48 -3.95 -1.36 -8.27
C HIS A 48 -2.43 -1.39 -8.51
N TYR A 49 -1.63 -0.96 -7.54
CA TYR A 49 -0.17 -1.06 -7.59
C TYR A 49 0.30 -2.51 -7.73
N THR A 50 -0.12 -3.40 -6.82
CA THR A 50 0.29 -4.82 -6.83
C THR A 50 -0.24 -5.55 -8.06
N GLN A 51 -1.43 -5.19 -8.56
CA GLN A 51 -1.94 -5.71 -9.81
C GLN A 51 -1.08 -5.28 -11.01
N ALA A 52 -0.62 -4.02 -11.06
CA ALA A 52 0.28 -3.56 -12.10
C ALA A 52 1.65 -4.27 -12.05
N ALA A 53 2.20 -4.46 -10.84
CA ALA A 53 3.41 -5.24 -10.64
C ALA A 53 3.24 -6.68 -11.14
N TYR A 54 2.14 -7.34 -10.80
CA TYR A 54 1.83 -8.69 -11.28
C TYR A 54 1.66 -8.76 -12.82
N LYS A 55 0.95 -7.80 -13.43
CA LYS A 55 0.85 -7.70 -14.89
C LYS A 55 2.24 -7.64 -15.53
N LYS A 56 3.14 -6.82 -14.97
CA LYS A 56 4.51 -6.73 -15.46
C LYS A 56 5.27 -8.06 -15.36
N VAL A 57 5.11 -8.81 -14.26
CA VAL A 57 5.68 -10.16 -14.09
C VAL A 57 5.21 -11.11 -15.17
N VAL A 58 3.91 -11.06 -15.51
CA VAL A 58 3.34 -11.86 -16.60
C VAL A 58 3.91 -11.42 -17.95
N ASP A 59 3.98 -10.12 -18.21
CA ASP A 59 4.45 -9.56 -19.48
C ASP A 59 5.91 -9.92 -19.79
N VAL A 60 6.75 -10.10 -18.76
CA VAL A 60 8.15 -10.52 -18.92
C VAL A 60 8.35 -12.04 -18.88
N GLY A 61 7.27 -12.83 -18.86
CA GLY A 61 7.33 -14.30 -18.91
C GLY A 61 7.62 -14.99 -17.57
N LEU A 62 7.71 -14.25 -16.46
CA LEU A 62 8.08 -14.77 -15.14
C LEU A 62 6.88 -15.30 -14.33
N ARG A 63 5.72 -15.49 -14.96
CA ARG A 63 4.51 -15.95 -14.26
C ARG A 63 4.74 -17.27 -13.54
N SER A 64 5.29 -18.26 -14.25
CA SER A 64 5.51 -19.61 -13.69
C SER A 64 6.49 -19.59 -12.53
N ASP A 65 7.59 -18.83 -12.65
CA ASP A 65 8.57 -18.67 -11.58
C ASP A 65 7.98 -18.02 -10.32
N TYR A 66 7.04 -17.10 -10.50
CA TYR A 66 6.38 -16.43 -9.38
C TYR A 66 5.31 -17.30 -8.70
N VAL A 67 4.45 -17.97 -9.46
CA VAL A 67 3.25 -18.65 -8.92
C VAL A 67 3.49 -20.12 -8.54
N SER A 68 4.45 -20.79 -9.17
CA SER A 68 4.73 -22.21 -8.92
C SER A 68 5.41 -22.44 -7.57
N SER A 69 5.25 -23.66 -7.02
CA SER A 69 6.09 -24.15 -5.92
C SER A 69 7.51 -24.44 -6.39
N GLU A 70 7.66 -24.86 -7.65
CA GLU A 70 8.93 -25.23 -8.30
C GLU A 70 9.60 -24.05 -9.01
N GLY A 71 9.02 -22.84 -8.92
CA GLY A 71 9.56 -21.64 -9.54
C GLY A 71 10.78 -21.08 -8.81
N ASP A 72 11.55 -20.21 -9.46
CA ASP A 72 12.75 -19.60 -8.87
C ASP A 72 12.41 -18.81 -7.57
N PRO A 73 12.93 -19.23 -6.39
CA PRO A 73 12.71 -18.54 -5.13
C PRO A 73 13.18 -17.08 -5.12
N LEU A 74 14.21 -16.73 -5.92
CA LEU A 74 14.72 -15.37 -6.04
C LEU A 74 13.71 -14.47 -6.76
N ILE A 75 13.13 -14.95 -7.87
CA ILE A 75 12.06 -14.23 -8.58
C ILE A 75 10.85 -14.04 -7.66
N LYS A 76 10.44 -15.08 -6.94
CA LYS A 76 9.33 -15.00 -5.99
C LYS A 76 9.58 -13.97 -4.90
N THR A 77 10.78 -13.93 -4.36
CA THR A 77 11.19 -12.95 -3.35
C THR A 77 11.23 -11.53 -3.93
N LEU A 78 11.80 -11.35 -5.12
CA LEU A 78 11.88 -10.07 -5.81
C LEU A 78 10.50 -9.47 -6.06
N VAL A 79 9.57 -10.25 -6.63
CA VAL A 79 8.20 -9.78 -6.92
C VAL A 79 7.46 -9.39 -5.64
N ARG A 80 7.66 -10.14 -4.55
CA ARG A 80 7.08 -9.80 -3.24
C ARG A 80 7.67 -8.51 -2.67
N ARG A 81 8.98 -8.30 -2.80
CA ARG A 81 9.65 -7.06 -2.37
C ARG A 81 9.15 -5.86 -3.15
N ILE A 82 9.08 -5.96 -4.48
CA ILE A 82 8.49 -4.91 -5.34
C ILE A 82 7.05 -4.64 -4.89
N SER A 83 6.24 -5.67 -4.71
CA SER A 83 4.84 -5.52 -4.27
C SER A 83 4.71 -4.82 -2.92
N ALA A 84 5.66 -5.01 -2.01
CA ALA A 84 5.67 -4.39 -0.68
C ALA A 84 6.30 -3.00 -0.63
N LEU A 85 6.98 -2.56 -1.71
CA LEU A 85 7.75 -1.32 -1.73
C LEU A 85 6.97 -0.06 -1.30
N PRO A 86 5.70 0.17 -1.71
CA PRO A 86 4.94 1.34 -1.27
C PRO A 86 4.62 1.37 0.23
N LEU A 87 4.84 0.27 0.94
CA LEU A 87 4.64 0.15 2.38
C LEU A 87 5.94 0.36 3.15
N ALA A 88 7.09 0.31 2.48
CA ALA A 88 8.38 0.55 3.12
C ALA A 88 8.54 2.05 3.48
N PRO A 89 9.17 2.37 4.63
CA PRO A 89 9.63 3.72 4.91
C PRO A 89 10.65 4.16 3.86
N ILE A 90 10.51 5.38 3.34
CA ILE A 90 11.42 5.90 2.30
C ILE A 90 12.84 6.04 2.86
N GLU A 91 12.95 6.32 4.15
CA GLU A 91 14.21 6.52 4.86
C GLU A 91 15.04 5.22 4.98
N GLN A 92 14.42 4.07 4.69
CA GLN A 92 15.06 2.76 4.72
C GLN A 92 15.44 2.26 3.32
N LEU A 93 15.17 3.05 2.28
CA LEU A 93 15.57 2.73 0.92
C LEU A 93 16.96 3.31 0.69
N ASP A 94 17.90 2.45 0.27
CA ASP A 94 19.21 2.91 -0.19
C ASP A 94 19.03 3.82 -1.41
N ASP A 95 19.87 4.84 -1.55
CA ASP A 95 19.90 5.69 -2.75
C ASP A 95 20.13 4.80 -3.99
N LEU A 96 19.18 4.81 -4.92
CA LEU A 96 19.20 4.03 -6.17
C LEU A 96 20.32 4.46 -7.13
#